data_AF-A0A9D4T9J5-F1
#
_entry.id   AF-A0A9D4T9J5-F1
#
_cell.length_a   1.000
_cell.length_b   1.000
_cell.length_c   1.000
_cell.angle_alpha   90.00
_cell.angle_beta   90.00
_cell.angle_gamma   90.00
#
_symmetry.space_group_name_H-M   'P 1'
#
loop_
_entity.id
_entity.type
_entity.pdbx_description
1 polymer ?
#
loop_
_entity_poly.entity_id
_entity_poly.type
_entity_poly.pdbx_seq_one_letter_code
_entity_poly.pdbx_strand_id
1 'polypeptide(L)'
;MELLQEFIKPNQPDIIALQETNTQNVRLQGYMTCAQTQRTAILVKKALSVQKHEIEQTQTEHTLIEILPERKTQQSLFIANVYSPPRDQLPDFDHFVREIRKRTNGHQVVIVGDFNASHTAWGYHIKSKKGSRVHDAAQHHRLTLWNDPLQKTRIGNSVSRDTNPDLTFTANVTGAEWSVLPETLD
;
A
#
# COMPACT_ATOMS: atom_id res chain seq x y z
N MET A 1 -17.49 -8.16 -1.23
CA MET A 1 -17.05 -7.74 -2.59
C MET A 1 -18.09 -6.87 -3.28
N GLU A 2 -19.39 -7.13 -3.12
CA GLU A 2 -20.46 -6.26 -3.69
C GLU A 2 -20.39 -4.81 -3.19
N LEU A 3 -20.25 -4.56 -1.88
CA LEU A 3 -20.09 -3.19 -1.36
C LEU A 3 -18.85 -2.48 -1.92
N LEU A 4 -17.72 -3.21 -2.04
CA LEU A 4 -16.51 -2.66 -2.68
C LEU A 4 -16.78 -2.32 -4.15
N GLN A 5 -17.54 -3.15 -4.87
CA GLN A 5 -17.92 -2.90 -6.26
C GLN A 5 -18.71 -1.60 -6.39
N GLU A 6 -19.68 -1.34 -5.50
CA GLU A 6 -20.43 -0.08 -5.48
C GLU A 6 -19.53 1.12 -5.14
N PHE A 7 -18.71 1.00 -4.10
CA PHE A 7 -17.81 2.06 -3.64
C PHE A 7 -16.84 2.56 -4.73
N ILE A 8 -16.32 1.65 -5.55
CA ILE A 8 -15.36 2.01 -6.58
C ILE A 8 -15.99 2.47 -7.89
N LYS A 9 -17.32 2.31 -8.10
CA LYS A 9 -17.98 2.69 -9.36
C LYS A 9 -17.76 4.14 -9.78
N PRO A 10 -17.75 5.14 -8.88
CA PRO A 10 -17.54 6.54 -9.29
C PRO A 10 -16.13 6.78 -9.85
N ASN A 11 -15.11 6.14 -9.27
CA ASN A 11 -13.70 6.42 -9.59
C ASN A 11 -13.08 5.40 -10.56
N GLN A 12 -13.59 4.17 -10.58
CA GLN A 12 -13.09 3.03 -11.36
C GLN A 12 -11.55 2.97 -11.39
N PRO A 13 -10.89 2.77 -10.24
CA PRO A 13 -9.43 2.79 -10.15
C PRO A 13 -8.81 1.73 -11.06
N ASP A 14 -7.62 1.98 -11.62
CA ASP A 14 -6.97 0.96 -12.46
C ASP A 14 -6.38 -0.19 -11.64
N ILE A 15 -6.00 0.10 -10.39
CA ILE A 15 -5.32 -0.80 -9.46
C ILE A 15 -5.96 -0.63 -8.08
N ILE A 16 -6.24 -1.74 -7.40
CA ILE A 16 -6.80 -1.77 -6.06
C ILE A 16 -5.90 -2.66 -5.19
N ALA A 17 -5.34 -2.07 -4.13
CA ALA A 17 -4.59 -2.78 -3.10
C ALA A 17 -5.50 -2.99 -1.88
N LEU A 18 -5.82 -4.25 -1.57
CA LEU A 18 -6.67 -4.64 -0.44
C LEU A 18 -5.85 -5.27 0.67
N GLN A 19 -6.21 -4.96 1.91
CA GLN A 19 -5.68 -5.58 3.13
C GLN A 19 -6.83 -6.24 3.91
N GLU A 20 -6.48 -7.11 4.86
CA GLU A 20 -7.43 -7.91 5.66
C GLU A 20 -8.50 -8.65 4.82
N THR A 21 -8.12 -9.13 3.63
CA THR A 21 -9.07 -9.83 2.74
C THR A 21 -9.64 -11.09 3.39
N ASN A 22 -8.87 -11.74 4.28
CA ASN A 22 -9.26 -12.93 5.04
C ASN A 22 -9.84 -14.05 4.17
N THR A 23 -9.40 -14.12 2.92
CA THR A 23 -9.84 -15.09 1.92
C THR A 23 -8.70 -15.37 0.96
N GLN A 24 -8.69 -16.56 0.37
CA GLN A 24 -7.76 -16.96 -0.69
C GLN A 24 -8.35 -16.76 -2.10
N ASN A 25 -9.57 -16.24 -2.20
CA ASN A 25 -10.25 -16.04 -3.48
C ASN A 25 -10.95 -14.68 -3.50
N VAL A 26 -10.19 -13.62 -3.82
CA VAL A 26 -10.75 -12.29 -4.03
C VAL A 26 -11.17 -12.15 -5.49
N ARG A 27 -12.42 -11.74 -5.73
CA ARG A 27 -12.96 -11.51 -7.08
C ARG A 27 -13.77 -10.22 -7.12
N LEU A 28 -13.59 -9.48 -8.20
CA LEU A 28 -14.26 -8.21 -8.44
C LEU A 28 -14.48 -8.04 -9.95
N GLN A 29 -15.68 -7.62 -10.36
CA GLN A 29 -16.02 -7.55 -11.78
C GLN A 29 -15.22 -6.44 -12.47
N GLY A 30 -14.67 -6.74 -13.64
CA GLY A 30 -13.81 -5.81 -14.41
C GLY A 30 -12.33 -5.87 -14.03
N TYR A 31 -11.97 -6.57 -12.97
CA TYR A 31 -10.59 -6.71 -12.48
C TYR A 31 -10.11 -8.15 -12.56
N MET A 32 -8.79 -8.32 -12.59
CA MET A 32 -8.09 -9.56 -12.36
C MET A 32 -7.31 -9.47 -11.05
N THR A 33 -7.28 -10.55 -10.28
CA THR A 33 -6.47 -10.65 -9.06
C THR A 33 -5.06 -11.09 -9.46
N CYS A 34 -4.08 -10.20 -9.34
CA CYS A 34 -2.71 -10.40 -9.85
C CYS A 34 -1.79 -11.02 -8.81
N ALA A 35 -1.94 -10.62 -7.56
CA ALA A 35 -1.14 -11.10 -6.44
C ALA A 35 -2.02 -11.17 -5.19
N GLN A 36 -1.85 -12.20 -4.38
CA GLN A 36 -2.68 -12.43 -3.21
C GLN A 36 -1.93 -13.25 -2.14
N THR A 37 -2.14 -12.87 -0.87
CA THR A 37 -1.89 -13.69 0.33
C THR A 37 -3.22 -13.96 1.05
N GLN A 38 -3.19 -14.51 2.26
CA GLN A 38 -4.39 -14.63 3.09
C GLN A 38 -4.97 -13.26 3.49
N ARG A 39 -4.13 -12.23 3.61
CA ARG A 39 -4.55 -10.91 4.11
C ARG A 39 -4.36 -9.77 3.10
N THR A 40 -3.58 -9.93 2.04
CA THR A 40 -3.39 -8.90 1.02
C THR A 40 -3.83 -9.38 -0.36
N ALA A 41 -4.32 -8.46 -1.18
CA ALA A 41 -4.54 -8.72 -2.60
C ALA A 41 -4.28 -7.45 -3.42
N ILE A 42 -3.80 -7.62 -4.65
CA ILE A 42 -3.77 -6.55 -5.65
C ILE A 42 -4.62 -6.98 -6.84
N LEU A 43 -5.62 -6.16 -7.13
CA LEU A 43 -6.50 -6.30 -8.28
C LEU A 43 -6.15 -5.23 -9.30
N VAL A 44 -6.16 -5.60 -10.58
CA VAL A 44 -5.84 -4.70 -11.69
C VAL A 44 -6.91 -4.82 -12.77
N LYS A 45 -7.25 -3.71 -13.43
CA LYS A 45 -8.11 -3.79 -14.62
C LYS A 45 -7.50 -4.71 -15.67
N LYS A 46 -8.33 -5.53 -16.31
CA LYS A 46 -7.91 -6.57 -17.27
C LYS A 46 -7.14 -6.04 -18.50
N ALA A 47 -7.21 -4.75 -18.79
CA ALA A 47 -6.53 -4.13 -19.92
C ALA A 47 -5.03 -3.90 -19.67
N LEU A 48 -4.57 -3.90 -18.41
CA LEU A 48 -3.18 -3.64 -18.08
C LEU A 48 -2.32 -4.90 -18.14
N SER A 49 -1.09 -4.75 -18.63
CA SER A 49 -0.08 -5.81 -18.61
C SER A 49 0.65 -5.80 -17.27
N VAL A 50 0.60 -6.92 -16.55
CA VAL A 50 1.07 -7.01 -15.16
C VAL A 50 1.99 -8.20 -14.97
N GLN A 51 3.06 -8.02 -14.19
CA GLN A 51 3.92 -9.09 -13.71
C GLN A 51 3.92 -9.14 -12.19
N LYS A 52 3.71 -10.32 -11.60
CA LYS A 52 3.86 -10.54 -10.16
C LYS A 52 5.34 -10.72 -9.84
N HIS A 53 5.77 -10.16 -8.71
CA HIS A 53 7.10 -10.38 -8.15
C HIS A 53 7.01 -10.89 -6.71
N GLU A 54 8.07 -11.54 -6.27
CA GLU A 54 8.23 -12.00 -4.89
C GLU A 54 9.49 -11.37 -4.29
N ILE A 55 9.41 -10.97 -3.02
CA ILE A 55 10.57 -10.60 -2.22
C ILE A 55 10.83 -11.75 -1.26
N GLU A 56 11.98 -12.39 -1.41
CA GLU A 56 12.40 -13.48 -0.55
C GLU A 56 12.98 -12.94 0.76
N GLN A 57 13.12 -13.83 1.76
CA GLN A 57 13.85 -13.55 3.01
C GLN A 57 13.30 -12.36 3.83
N THR A 58 12.01 -12.08 3.70
CA THR A 58 11.31 -11.08 4.51
C THR A 58 10.13 -11.68 5.26
N GLN A 59 9.87 -11.15 6.45
CA GLN A 59 8.69 -11.42 7.29
C GLN A 59 7.58 -10.39 7.07
N THR A 60 7.87 -9.32 6.32
CA THR A 60 6.87 -8.31 5.96
C THR A 60 5.81 -8.96 5.07
N GLU A 61 4.56 -9.04 5.52
CA GLU A 61 3.49 -9.57 4.69
C GLU A 61 3.13 -8.56 3.60
N HIS A 62 3.24 -9.01 2.35
CA HIS A 62 3.04 -8.15 1.20
C HIS A 62 2.61 -8.91 -0.05
N THR A 63 2.14 -8.14 -1.03
CA THR A 63 2.07 -8.52 -2.45
C THR A 63 2.79 -7.47 -3.27
N LEU A 64 3.48 -7.89 -4.34
CA LEU A 64 4.23 -7.01 -5.22
C LEU A 64 3.89 -7.30 -6.67
N ILE A 65 3.54 -6.26 -7.41
CA ILE A 65 3.35 -6.32 -8.86
C ILE A 65 4.12 -5.22 -9.57
N GLU A 66 4.34 -5.42 -10.86
CA GLU A 66 4.85 -4.45 -11.82
C GLU A 66 3.82 -4.27 -12.93
N ILE A 67 3.43 -3.02 -13.18
CA ILE A 67 2.69 -2.64 -14.38
C ILE A 67 3.71 -2.35 -15.47
N LEU A 68 3.62 -3.12 -16.55
CA LEU A 68 4.51 -3.00 -17.69
C LEU A 68 4.05 -1.82 -18.56
N PRO A 69 4.99 -0.96 -19.00
CA PRO A 69 4.65 0.14 -19.88
C PRO A 69 4.29 -0.38 -21.29
N GLU A 70 3.43 0.34 -21.99
CA GLU A 70 3.11 0.03 -23.40
C GLU A 70 4.31 0.28 -24.33
N ARG A 71 5.21 1.21 -23.95
CA ARG A 71 6.39 1.59 -24.72
C ARG A 71 7.66 1.38 -23.90
N LYS A 72 8.69 0.81 -24.53
CA LYS A 72 10.00 0.55 -23.89
C LYS A 72 10.71 1.79 -23.33
N THR A 73 10.34 2.99 -23.77
CA THR A 73 10.93 4.25 -23.30
C THR A 73 10.31 4.76 -22.00
N GLN A 74 9.18 4.19 -21.56
CA GLN A 74 8.51 4.56 -20.32
C GLN A 74 8.98 3.69 -19.17
N GLN A 75 8.91 4.23 -17.95
CA GLN A 75 9.21 3.47 -16.75
C GLN A 75 8.02 2.58 -16.37
N SER A 76 8.29 1.31 -16.02
CA SER A 76 7.35 0.49 -15.26
C SER A 76 6.98 1.12 -13.91
N LEU A 77 5.81 0.77 -13.41
CA LEU A 77 5.32 1.12 -12.08
C LEU A 77 5.23 -0.14 -11.20
N PHE A 78 5.96 -0.15 -10.10
CA PHE A 78 5.87 -1.20 -9.10
C PHE A 78 4.92 -0.81 -7.97
N ILE A 79 4.03 -1.71 -7.58
CA ILE A 79 3.12 -1.53 -6.46
C ILE A 79 3.34 -2.63 -5.44
N ALA A 80 3.82 -2.25 -4.26
CA ALA A 80 3.90 -3.11 -3.08
C ALA A 80 2.70 -2.81 -2.17
N ASN A 81 1.86 -3.81 -1.93
CA ASN A 81 0.78 -3.75 -0.96
C ASN A 81 1.22 -4.47 0.32
N VAL A 82 1.30 -3.74 1.43
CA VAL A 82 1.80 -4.23 2.72
C VAL A 82 0.63 -4.35 3.70
N TYR A 83 0.64 -5.41 4.50
CA TYR A 83 -0.19 -5.49 5.69
C TYR A 83 0.67 -5.90 6.89
N SER A 84 0.61 -5.11 7.96
CA SER A 84 1.25 -5.48 9.22
C SER A 84 0.26 -5.31 10.37
N PRO A 85 -0.16 -6.42 11.02
CA PRO A 85 -1.16 -6.35 12.09
C PRO A 85 -0.63 -5.59 13.31
N PRO A 86 -1.50 -5.09 14.21
CA PRO A 86 -1.09 -4.24 15.34
C PRO A 86 -0.04 -4.85 16.27
N ARG A 87 -0.02 -6.18 16.41
CA ARG A 87 0.91 -6.91 17.30
C ARG A 87 2.24 -7.24 16.64
N ASP A 88 2.32 -7.16 15.32
CA ASP A 88 3.55 -7.41 14.58
C ASP A 88 4.53 -6.25 14.77
N GLN A 89 5.81 -6.59 14.85
CA GLN A 89 6.91 -5.66 15.09
C GLN A 89 7.51 -5.12 13.79
N LEU A 90 7.22 -5.76 12.66
CA LEU A 90 7.77 -5.43 11.34
C LEU A 90 9.30 -5.21 11.38
N PRO A 91 10.07 -6.19 11.88
CA PRO A 91 11.47 -6.00 12.26
C PRO A 91 12.40 -5.77 11.07
N ASP A 92 12.00 -6.16 9.87
CA ASP A 92 12.83 -6.23 8.67
C ASP A 92 12.38 -5.28 7.55
N PHE A 93 11.60 -4.24 7.89
CA PHE A 93 11.06 -3.31 6.90
C PHE A 93 12.15 -2.60 6.07
N ASP A 94 13.30 -2.27 6.66
CA ASP A 94 14.46 -1.73 5.92
C ASP A 94 14.98 -2.72 4.87
N HIS A 95 15.13 -3.99 5.24
CA HIS A 95 15.51 -5.04 4.28
C HIS A 95 14.48 -5.16 3.16
N PHE A 96 13.19 -5.20 3.51
CA PHE A 96 12.10 -5.26 2.54
C PHE A 96 12.15 -4.11 1.54
N VAL A 97 12.28 -2.86 2.01
CA VAL A 97 12.38 -1.69 1.13
C VAL A 97 13.63 -1.77 0.27
N ARG A 98 14.77 -2.18 0.84
CA ARG A 98 16.02 -2.36 0.07
C ARG A 98 15.85 -3.36 -1.08
N GLU A 99 15.24 -4.51 -0.84
CA GLU A 99 15.05 -5.52 -1.89
C GLU A 99 14.06 -5.04 -2.97
N ILE A 100 13.00 -4.31 -2.60
CA ILE A 100 12.15 -3.62 -3.57
C ILE A 100 12.99 -2.66 -4.41
N ARG A 101 13.79 -1.79 -3.79
CA ARG A 101 14.59 -0.78 -4.52
C ARG A 101 15.61 -1.41 -5.47
N LYS A 102 16.21 -2.55 -5.10
CA LYS A 102 17.08 -3.32 -5.99
C LYS A 102 16.30 -3.90 -7.17
N ARG A 103 15.15 -4.54 -6.90
CA ARG A 103 14.27 -5.13 -7.92
C ARG A 103 13.80 -4.08 -8.93
N THR A 104 13.41 -2.90 -8.46
CA THR A 104 12.83 -1.86 -9.32
C THR A 104 13.89 -1.08 -10.09
N ASN A 105 15.17 -1.16 -9.72
CA ASN A 105 16.28 -0.56 -10.46
C ASN A 105 16.05 0.90 -10.93
N GLY A 106 15.47 1.74 -10.05
CA GLY A 106 15.21 3.15 -10.37
C GLY A 106 13.88 3.43 -11.08
N HIS A 107 13.09 2.40 -11.39
CA HIS A 107 11.69 2.56 -11.81
C HIS A 107 10.82 3.15 -10.70
N GLN A 108 9.59 3.49 -11.06
CA GLN A 108 8.61 4.08 -10.15
C GLN A 108 8.12 3.03 -9.16
N VAL A 109 7.99 3.43 -7.89
CA VAL A 109 7.53 2.55 -6.81
C VAL A 109 6.46 3.24 -6.00
N VAL A 110 5.39 2.51 -5.72
CA VAL A 110 4.36 2.83 -4.72
C VAL A 110 4.39 1.72 -3.68
N ILE A 111 4.56 2.06 -2.41
CA ILE A 111 4.38 1.15 -1.28
C ILE A 111 3.17 1.66 -0.50
N VAL A 112 2.14 0.84 -0.41
CA VAL A 112 0.85 1.22 0.19
C VAL A 112 0.33 0.12 1.10
N GLY A 113 -0.49 0.48 2.08
CA GLY A 113 -1.30 -0.48 2.83
C GLY A 113 -1.41 -0.11 4.30
N ASP A 114 -1.86 -1.07 5.10
CA ASP A 114 -2.07 -0.88 6.54
C ASP A 114 -0.85 -1.37 7.32
N PHE A 115 -0.14 -0.40 7.92
CA PHE A 115 1.07 -0.65 8.70
C PHE A 115 0.78 -0.85 10.19
N ASN A 116 -0.39 -0.42 10.68
CA ASN A 116 -0.70 -0.31 12.11
C ASN A 116 0.49 0.20 12.95
N ALA A 117 1.18 1.23 12.46
CA ALA A 117 2.42 1.74 13.05
C ALA A 117 2.23 3.20 13.44
N SER A 118 2.32 3.53 14.73
CA SER A 118 2.16 4.90 15.20
C SER A 118 3.44 5.71 15.03
N HIS A 119 3.38 6.86 14.36
CA HIS A 119 4.46 7.85 14.32
C HIS A 119 3.91 9.26 14.12
N THR A 120 4.63 10.27 14.61
CA THR A 120 4.21 11.67 14.51
C THR A 120 4.22 12.19 13.07
N ALA A 121 5.09 11.64 12.20
CA ALA A 121 5.19 12.02 10.79
C ALA A 121 3.88 11.85 9.99
N TRP A 122 3.00 10.94 10.42
CA TRP A 122 1.67 10.74 9.82
C TRP A 122 0.54 10.99 10.83
N GLY A 123 0.79 11.81 11.85
CA GLY A 123 -0.27 12.42 12.65
C GLY A 123 -0.70 11.66 13.92
N TYR A 124 0.11 10.71 14.41
CA TYR A 124 -0.06 10.21 15.79
C TYR A 124 0.60 11.15 16.81
N HIS A 125 0.11 11.18 18.05
CA HIS A 125 0.77 11.92 19.13
C HIS A 125 2.02 11.22 19.68
N ILE A 126 2.06 9.89 19.57
CA ILE A 126 3.16 9.07 20.06
C ILE A 126 3.73 8.23 18.92
N LYS A 127 5.03 7.95 18.99
CA LYS A 127 5.68 6.99 18.11
C LYS A 127 5.86 5.64 18.82
N SER A 128 5.59 4.56 18.09
CA SER A 128 5.92 3.19 18.52
C SER A 128 7.28 2.78 17.92
N LYS A 129 7.89 1.71 18.45
CA LYS A 129 9.11 1.14 17.85
C LYS A 129 8.90 0.75 16.38
N LYS A 130 7.72 0.18 16.08
CA LYS A 130 7.29 -0.17 14.73
C LYS A 130 7.21 1.07 13.83
N GLY A 131 6.58 2.14 14.30
CA GLY A 131 6.50 3.41 13.57
C GLY A 131 7.87 4.04 13.32
N SER A 132 8.77 4.03 14.30
CA SER A 132 10.14 4.49 14.10
C SER A 132 10.86 3.68 13.02
N ARG A 133 10.75 2.34 13.02
CA ARG A 133 11.37 1.50 11.97
C ARG A 133 10.85 1.84 10.57
N VAL A 134 9.53 2.01 10.42
CA VAL A 134 8.92 2.39 9.13
C VAL A 134 9.43 3.75 8.68
N HIS A 135 9.43 4.73 9.59
CA HIS A 135 9.91 6.08 9.31
C HIS A 135 11.40 6.10 8.93
N ASP A 136 12.25 5.45 9.73
CA ASP A 136 13.69 5.47 9.53
C ASP A 136 14.09 4.76 8.22
N ALA A 137 13.44 3.63 7.89
CA ALA A 137 13.62 2.96 6.60
C ALA A 137 13.16 3.84 5.42
N ALA A 138 12.02 4.52 5.56
CA ALA A 138 11.54 5.44 4.53
C ALA A 138 12.53 6.58 4.29
N GLN A 139 13.08 7.18 5.36
CA GLN A 139 14.11 8.22 5.25
C GLN A 139 15.42 7.67 4.62
N HIS A 140 15.91 6.53 5.11
CA HIS A 140 17.12 5.88 4.61
C HIS A 140 17.04 5.60 3.09
N HIS A 141 15.88 5.13 2.62
CA HIS A 141 15.65 4.82 1.22
C HIS A 141 15.06 5.97 0.40
N ARG A 142 14.99 7.18 0.98
CA ARG A 142 14.48 8.40 0.32
C ARG A 142 13.08 8.20 -0.28
N LEU A 143 12.19 7.59 0.49
CA LEU A 143 10.78 7.47 0.13
C LEU A 143 10.04 8.76 0.50
N THR A 144 9.14 9.19 -0.37
CA THR A 144 8.21 10.30 -0.08
C THR A 144 6.95 9.74 0.56
N LEU A 145 6.62 10.21 1.77
CA LEU A 145 5.33 9.95 2.43
C LEU A 145 4.26 10.90 1.85
N TRP A 146 3.12 10.36 1.43
CA TRP A 146 2.03 11.13 0.81
C TRP A 146 0.87 11.46 1.74
N ASN A 147 0.73 10.73 2.84
CA ASN A 147 -0.35 10.96 3.78
C ASN A 147 -0.34 12.40 4.30
N ASP A 148 -1.50 13.05 4.25
CA ASP A 148 -1.74 14.24 5.05
C ASP A 148 -1.96 13.81 6.52
N PRO A 149 -1.12 14.22 7.49
CA PRO A 149 -1.29 13.87 8.89
C PRO A 149 -2.61 14.39 9.51
N LEU A 150 -3.27 15.36 8.87
CA LEU A 150 -4.56 15.90 9.27
C LEU A 150 -5.75 15.10 8.71
N GLN A 151 -5.57 14.38 7.60
CA GLN A 151 -6.60 13.50 7.04
C GLN A 151 -6.47 12.10 7.64
N LYS A 152 -7.50 11.67 8.37
CA LYS A 152 -7.51 10.39 9.08
C LYS A 152 -7.99 9.25 8.18
N THR A 153 -7.23 8.15 8.11
CA THR A 153 -7.58 6.98 7.28
C THR A 153 -8.41 5.95 8.06
N ARG A 154 -8.41 6.02 9.39
CA ARG A 154 -9.28 5.21 10.25
C ARG A 154 -10.03 6.07 11.24
N ILE A 155 -11.36 6.02 11.16
CA ILE A 155 -12.25 6.61 12.16
C ILE A 155 -12.17 5.78 13.44
N GLY A 156 -12.01 6.49 14.55
CA GLY A 156 -11.98 5.94 15.88
C GLY A 156 -13.34 5.43 16.35
N ASN A 157 -13.40 5.01 17.61
CA ASN A 157 -14.64 4.66 18.29
C ASN A 157 -14.69 5.38 19.65
N SER A 158 -15.62 5.01 20.53
CA SER A 158 -15.73 5.61 21.87
C SER A 158 -14.47 5.46 22.74
N VAL A 159 -13.51 4.63 22.34
CA VAL A 159 -12.28 4.30 23.08
C VAL A 159 -11.02 4.79 22.35
N SER A 160 -10.95 4.67 21.03
CA SER A 160 -9.79 5.08 20.22
C SER A 160 -10.11 6.31 19.40
N ARG A 161 -9.17 7.27 19.33
CA ARG A 161 -9.26 8.43 18.43
C ARG A 161 -9.05 8.02 16.97
N ASP A 162 -9.39 8.93 16.07
CA ASP A 162 -9.09 8.80 14.64
C ASP A 162 -7.56 8.72 14.42
N THR A 163 -7.12 7.86 13.51
CA THR A 163 -5.70 7.49 13.33
C THR A 163 -5.33 7.28 11.86
N ASN A 164 -4.02 7.17 11.58
CA ASN A 164 -3.46 6.92 10.25
C ASN A 164 -2.63 5.63 10.19
N PRO A 165 -3.26 4.45 10.35
CA PRO A 165 -2.53 3.19 10.22
C PRO A 165 -2.15 2.89 8.76
N ASP A 166 -2.89 3.44 7.80
CA ASP A 166 -2.68 3.27 6.37
C ASP A 166 -1.68 4.29 5.85
N LEU A 167 -0.61 3.84 5.20
CA LEU A 167 0.45 4.70 4.68
C LEU A 167 0.65 4.50 3.19
N THR A 168 1.00 5.59 2.50
CA THR A 168 1.40 5.59 1.10
C THR A 168 2.77 6.24 0.96
N PHE A 169 3.74 5.47 0.50
CA PHE A 169 5.09 5.91 0.19
C PHE A 169 5.36 5.75 -1.30
N THR A 170 6.22 6.61 -1.85
CA THR A 170 6.68 6.45 -3.23
C THR A 170 8.17 6.65 -3.39
N ALA A 171 8.70 6.14 -4.49
CA ALA A 171 10.01 6.50 -5.01
C ALA A 171 9.94 6.74 -6.52
N ASN A 172 10.62 7.78 -6.99
CA ASN A 172 10.73 8.15 -8.41
C ASN A 172 9.37 8.43 -9.10
N VAL A 173 8.31 8.65 -8.34
CA VAL A 173 7.01 9.08 -8.85
C VAL A 173 6.99 10.60 -8.90
N THR A 174 6.59 11.17 -10.03
CA THR A 174 6.42 12.61 -10.22
C THR A 174 4.95 12.94 -10.46
N GLY A 175 4.50 14.10 -9.95
CA GLY A 175 3.13 14.58 -10.17
C GLY A 175 2.03 13.70 -9.57
N ALA A 176 2.30 13.01 -8.47
CA ALA A 176 1.25 12.25 -7.79
C ALA A 176 0.33 13.16 -6.99
N GLU A 177 -0.92 12.72 -6.86
CA GLU A 177 -1.93 13.31 -5.99
C GLU A 177 -2.38 12.24 -4.99
N TRP A 178 -2.76 12.67 -3.79
CA TRP A 178 -3.20 11.79 -2.72
C TRP A 178 -4.41 12.38 -2.01
N SER A 179 -5.39 11.54 -1.72
CA SER A 179 -6.61 11.93 -1.02
C SER A 179 -7.23 10.73 -0.32
N VAL A 180 -7.82 10.96 0.85
CA VAL A 180 -8.79 10.03 1.44
C VAL A 180 -10.15 10.28 0.81
N LEU A 181 -10.76 9.24 0.24
CA LEU A 181 -12.12 9.35 -0.29
C LEU A 181 -13.12 9.38 0.87
N PRO A 182 -14.20 10.17 0.77
CA PRO A 182 -15.25 10.16 1.79
C PRO A 182 -15.89 8.78 1.87
N GLU A 183 -16.29 8.36 3.08
CA GLU A 183 -17.24 7.26 3.23
C GLU A 183 -18.53 7.69 2.54
N THR A 184 -18.91 7.02 1.45
CA THR A 184 -20.25 7.20 0.87
C THR A 184 -21.26 6.66 1.88
N LEU A 185 -21.77 7.55 2.72
CA LEU A 185 -23.02 7.36 3.46
C LEU A 185 -24.15 7.79 2.53
N ASP A 186 -24.72 6.83 1.80
CA ASP A 186 -26.09 6.91 1.28
C ASP A 186 -26.89 5.73 1.82
#